data_AF-A0A920JDD1-F1
#
_entry.id   AF-A0A920JDD1-F1
#
_cell.length_a   1.000
_cell.length_b   1.000
_cell.length_c   1.000
_cell.angle_alpha   90.00
_cell.angle_beta   90.00
_cell.angle_gamma   90.00
#
_symmetry.space_group_name_H-M   'P 1'
#
loop_
_entity.id
_entity.type
_entity.pdbx_description
1 polymer ?
#
loop_
_entity_poly.entity_id
_entity_poly.type
_entity_poly.pdbx_seq_one_letter_code
_entity_poly.pdbx_strand_id
1 'polypeptide(L)'
;MFAKWISSHRDLPMLIKQWSNVVRWEMRTRLFLRTSEFLWQEGHTAHATIDEAKEEALKMLDIYEEFAKQAAAVSVIKGTKSI
;
A
#
# COMPACT_ATOMS: atom_id res chain seq x y z
N MET A 1 -11.75 13.27 3.18
CA MET A 1 -11.11 13.98 2.05
C MET A 1 -11.62 13.42 0.74
N PHE A 2 -11.41 12.13 0.47
CA PHE A 2 -11.82 11.49 -0.79
C PHE A 2 -13.31 11.69 -1.12
N ALA A 3 -14.20 11.46 -0.15
CA ALA A 3 -15.64 11.66 -0.34
C ALA A 3 -16.06 13.12 -0.66
N LYS A 4 -15.20 14.12 -0.40
CA LYS A 4 -15.45 15.51 -0.81
C LYS A 4 -14.92 15.80 -2.22
N TRP A 5 -13.91 15.07 -2.67
CA TRP A 5 -13.25 15.26 -3.96
C TRP A 5 -13.90 14.44 -5.07
N ILE A 6 -14.45 13.28 -4.72
CA ILE A 6 -15.13 12.40 -5.67
C ILE A 6 -16.63 12.70 -5.61
N SER A 7 -17.14 13.28 -6.69
CA SER A 7 -18.54 13.65 -6.87
C SER A 7 -19.15 13.05 -8.14
N SER A 8 -18.31 12.65 -9.09
CA SER A 8 -18.68 12.02 -10.36
C SER A 8 -17.73 10.88 -10.69
N HIS A 9 -18.18 9.93 -11.51
CA HIS A 9 -17.30 8.90 -12.08
C HIS A 9 -16.12 9.50 -12.89
N ARG A 10 -16.23 10.76 -13.33
CA ARG A 10 -15.16 11.49 -14.02
C ARG A 10 -14.00 11.88 -13.10
N ASP A 11 -14.22 11.86 -11.79
CA ASP A 11 -13.18 12.14 -10.80
C ASP A 11 -12.34 10.87 -10.48
N LEU A 12 -12.68 9.74 -11.11
CA LEU A 12 -12.02 8.45 -10.95
C LEU A 12 -11.21 8.09 -12.22
N PRO A 13 -10.09 7.36 -12.07
CA PRO A 13 -9.52 6.90 -10.82
C PRO A 13 -8.77 8.00 -10.07
N MET A 14 -8.85 7.99 -8.74
CA MET A 14 -8.07 8.88 -7.89
C MET A 14 -6.97 8.08 -7.21
N LEU A 15 -5.70 8.43 -7.47
CA LEU A 15 -4.52 7.73 -6.98
C LEU A 15 -3.67 8.69 -6.14
N ILE A 16 -3.53 8.41 -4.84
CA ILE A 16 -2.73 9.26 -3.94
C ILE A 16 -1.71 8.40 -3.19
N LYS A 17 -0.48 8.89 -3.13
CA LYS A 17 0.61 8.26 -2.36
C LYS A 17 1.31 9.28 -1.48
N GLN A 18 1.58 8.90 -0.25
CA GLN A 18 2.32 9.69 0.72
C GLN A 18 3.55 8.92 1.22
N TRP A 19 4.64 9.64 1.47
CA TRP A 19 5.75 9.16 2.29
C TRP A 19 5.68 9.87 3.64
N SER A 20 5.71 9.12 4.73
CA SER A 20 5.54 9.66 6.08
C SER A 20 6.14 8.73 7.13
N ASN A 21 6.31 9.25 8.35
CA ASN A 21 6.42 8.45 9.55
C ASN A 21 5.03 8.11 10.10
N VAL A 22 4.91 6.92 10.71
CA VAL A 22 3.71 6.50 11.45
C VAL A 22 4.12 6.07 12.84
N VAL A 23 3.29 6.45 13.82
CA VAL A 23 3.45 6.04 15.22
C VAL A 23 2.38 5.00 15.58
N ARG A 24 2.81 3.84 16.09
CA ARG A 24 1.96 2.80 16.68
C ARG A 24 2.52 2.42 18.05
N TRP A 25 1.66 2.37 19.07
CA TRP A 25 2.09 2.00 20.42
C TRP A 25 2.24 0.47 20.54
N GLU A 26 3.37 -0.04 20.04
CA GLU A 26 3.67 -1.47 20.01
C GLU A 26 4.09 -2.00 21.38
N MET A 27 3.47 -3.10 21.84
CA MET A 27 3.82 -3.73 23.14
C MET A 27 5.25 -4.31 23.16
N ARG A 28 5.74 -4.79 22.02
CA ARG A 28 7.07 -5.40 21.87
C ARG A 28 7.70 -4.96 20.56
N THR A 29 8.84 -4.30 20.64
CA THR A 29 9.56 -3.81 19.47
C THR A 29 10.66 -4.78 19.03
N ARG A 30 10.98 -4.75 17.73
CA ARG A 30 12.09 -5.45 17.09
C ARG A 30 12.62 -4.56 15.98
N LEU A 31 13.91 -4.22 16.03
CA LEU A 31 14.52 -3.24 15.11
C LEU A 31 14.18 -3.55 13.64
N PHE A 32 13.74 -2.51 12.92
CA PHE A 32 13.18 -2.52 11.55
C PHE A 32 11.86 -3.29 11.37
N LEU A 33 11.74 -4.48 11.95
CA LEU A 33 10.60 -5.37 11.73
C LEU A 33 9.32 -4.90 12.45
N ARG A 34 9.46 -4.20 13.58
CA ARG A 34 8.37 -3.63 14.38
C ARG A 34 8.90 -2.56 15.34
N THR A 35 8.70 -1.29 15.03
CA THR A 35 9.10 -0.16 15.90
C THR A 35 7.89 0.71 16.21
N SER A 36 7.95 1.48 17.32
CA SER A 36 6.84 2.37 17.69
C SER A 36 6.68 3.55 16.75
N GLU A 37 7.76 3.95 16.08
CA GLU A 37 7.74 4.88 14.96
C GLU A 37 8.50 4.24 13.79
N PHE A 38 7.95 4.31 12.59
CA PHE A 38 8.59 3.81 11.38
C PHE A 38 8.26 4.68 10.16
N LEU A 39 9.18 4.71 9.20
CA LEU A 39 8.98 5.34 7.90
C LEU A 39 8.29 4.36 6.96
N TRP A 40 7.31 4.85 6.21
CA TRP A 40 6.66 4.07 5.18
C TRP A 40 6.18 4.93 4.03
N GLN A 41 5.77 4.26 2.96
CA GLN A 41 4.83 4.82 2.00
C GLN A 41 3.45 4.25 2.27
N GLU A 42 2.42 5.04 1.97
CA GLU A 42 1.05 4.58 1.89
C GLU A 42 0.39 5.09 0.60
N GLY A 43 -0.23 4.16 -0.13
CA GLY A 43 -1.02 4.45 -1.32
C GLY A 43 -2.51 4.21 -1.06
N HIS A 44 -3.35 5.18 -1.39
CA HIS A 44 -4.80 5.11 -1.30
C HIS A 44 -5.39 5.41 -2.67
N THR A 45 -6.17 4.48 -3.19
CA THR A 45 -6.75 4.58 -4.53
C THR A 45 -8.26 4.39 -4.49
N ALA A 46 -8.97 5.07 -5.38
CA ALA A 46 -10.40 4.90 -5.60
C ALA A 46 -10.65 4.75 -7.10
N HIS A 47 -11.47 3.77 -7.46
CA HIS A 47 -11.71 3.35 -8.85
C HIS A 47 -13.21 3.25 -9.12
N ALA A 48 -13.59 3.33 -10.40
CA ALA A 48 -15.00 3.27 -10.79
C ALA A 48 -15.54 1.83 -10.73
N THR A 49 -14.67 0.84 -10.96
CA THR A 49 -15.03 -0.56 -10.95
C THR A 49 -14.14 -1.39 -10.02
N ILE A 50 -14.65 -2.56 -9.64
CA ILE A 50 -13.90 -3.52 -8.82
C ILE A 50 -12.71 -4.12 -9.58
N ASP A 51 -12.83 -4.28 -10.90
CA ASP A 51 -11.77 -4.88 -11.72
C ASP A 51 -10.57 -3.95 -11.83
N GLU A 52 -10.79 -2.65 -12.04
CA GLU A 52 -9.75 -1.60 -11.97
C GLU A 52 -9.06 -1.58 -10.59
N ALA A 53 -9.84 -1.66 -9.51
CA ALA A 53 -9.28 -1.66 -8.16
C ALA A 53 -8.41 -2.90 -7.88
N LYS A 54 -8.82 -4.07 -8.38
CA LYS A 54 -8.05 -5.31 -8.28
C LYS A 54 -6.78 -5.26 -9.11
N GLU A 55 -6.85 -4.72 -10.33
CA GLU A 55 -5.70 -4.55 -11.20
C GLU A 55 -4.63 -3.68 -10.52
N GLU A 56 -5.02 -2.53 -9.97
CA GLU A 56 -4.09 -1.64 -9.25
C GLU A 56 -3.50 -2.31 -8.00
N ALA A 57 -4.30 -3.07 -7.25
CA ALA A 57 -3.81 -3.80 -6.08
C ALA A 57 -2.77 -4.87 -6.45
N LEU A 58 -3.01 -5.63 -7.53
CA LEU A 58 -2.07 -6.64 -8.02
C LEU A 58 -0.80 -6.02 -8.60
N LYS A 59 -0.94 -4.91 -9.33
CA LYS A 59 0.21 -4.14 -9.83
C LYS A 59 1.11 -3.67 -8.69
N MET A 60 0.54 -3.16 -7.60
CA MET A 60 1.33 -2.78 -6.43
C MET A 60 1.99 -3.98 -5.75
N LEU A 61 1.32 -5.14 -5.70
CA LEU A 61 1.92 -6.38 -5.20
C LEU A 61 3.15 -6.80 -6.04
N ASP A 62 3.08 -6.65 -7.36
CA ASP A 62 4.20 -6.92 -8.26
C ASP A 62 5.36 -5.94 -8.03
N ILE A 63 5.08 -4.66 -7.84
CA ILE A 63 6.09 -3.64 -7.50
C ILE A 63 6.78 -3.97 -6.17
N TYR A 64 6.03 -4.42 -5.16
CA TYR A 64 6.62 -4.83 -3.88
C TYR A 64 7.51 -6.06 -4.02
N GLU A 65 7.10 -7.03 -4.83
CA GLU A 65 7.91 -8.21 -5.14
C GLU A 65 9.20 -7.82 -5.87
N GLU A 66 9.10 -6.96 -6.89
CA GLU A 66 10.26 -6.46 -7.63
C GLU A 66 11.22 -5.71 -6.71
N PHE A 67 10.72 -4.80 -5.87
CA PHE A 67 11.56 -4.09 -4.89
C PHE A 67 12.28 -5.06 -3.96
N ALA A 68 11.57 -6.05 -3.40
CA ALA A 68 12.17 -7.04 -2.51
C ALA A 68 13.29 -7.84 -3.22
N LYS A 69 13.04 -8.30 -4.45
CA LYS A 69 13.99 -9.14 -5.20
C LYS A 69 15.16 -8.34 -5.77
N GLN A 70 14.89 -7.20 -6.39
CA GLN A 70 15.88 -6.44 -7.17
C GLN A 70 16.66 -5.45 -6.30
N ALA A 71 15.98 -4.70 -5.43
CA ALA A 71 16.63 -3.68 -4.60
C ALA A 71 17.19 -4.25 -3.29
N ALA A 72 16.50 -5.22 -2.68
CA ALA A 72 16.91 -5.79 -1.40
C ALA A 72 17.56 -7.19 -1.51
N ALA A 73 17.55 -7.83 -2.69
CA ALA A 73 18.02 -9.20 -2.89
C ALA A 73 17.35 -10.24 -1.95
N VAL A 74 16.09 -10.00 -1.58
CA VAL A 74 15.29 -10.86 -0.69
C VAL A 74 14.26 -11.61 -1.52
N SER A 75 14.30 -12.94 -1.45
CA SER A 75 13.26 -13.79 -2.04
C SER A 75 11.96 -13.72 -1.23
N VAL A 76 10.84 -13.54 -1.92
CA VAL A 76 9.50 -13.43 -1.34
C VAL A 76 8.49 -14.27 -2.14
N ILE A 77 7.38 -14.63 -1.49
CA ILE A 77 6.28 -15.40 -2.09
C ILE A 77 5.04 -14.51 -2.09
N LYS A 78 4.49 -14.23 -3.28
CA LYS A 78 3.17 -13.57 -3.41
C LYS A 78 2.06 -14.52 -2.96
N GLY A 79 1.05 -13.97 -2.30
CA GLY A 79 -0.10 -14.77 -1.88
C GLY A 79 -1.22 -13.92 -1.28
N THR A 80 -2.36 -14.56 -1.10
CA THR A 80 -3.56 -13.96 -0.50
C THR A 80 -3.63 -14.35 0.97
N LYS A 81 -3.96 -13.39 1.85
CA LYS A 81 -4.20 -13.68 3.27
C LYS A 81 -5.47 -14.52 3.42
N SER A 82 -5.47 -15.46 4.36
CA SER A 82 -6.69 -16.11 4.82
C SER A 82 -7.61 -15.07 5.49
N ILE A 83 -8.91 -15.32 5.44
CA ILE A 83 -9.92 -14.54 6.16
C ILE A 83 -9.88 -14.92 7.65
#